data_AF-A0A4Q1ILW9-F1
#
_entry.id   AF-A0A4Q1ILW9-F1
#
_cell.length_a   1.000
_cell.length_b   1.000
_cell.length_c   1.000
_cell.angle_alpha   90.00
_cell.angle_beta   90.00
_cell.angle_gamma   90.00
#
_symmetry.space_group_name_H-M   'P 1'
#
loop_
_entity.id
_entity.type
_entity.pdbx_description
1 polymer ?
#
loop_
_entity_poly.entity_id
_entity_poly.type
_entity_poly.pdbx_seq_one_letter_code
_entity_poly.pdbx_strand_id
1 'polypeptide(L)'
;MKKYILKLIIFTLPILIISCNENENDIEINDFKGYYKIISISSNLEIDLNNDGLKSLDYLKEIKSDYISYNGEIYNYNYNNELEQNFAEARPTTEQSNNTQFLDIVFPIQRIDSVFQGGNNFVKTNMEYRRMHTAFIYEINQNNIEIKSDPFNEFEFYGINNFNINRINKIEFEVTFDFKVYDFKENEWIETELKTKYKKAEE
;
A
#
# COMPACT_ATOMS: atom_id res chain seq x y z
N MET A 1 -50.30 -80.88 7.48
CA MET A 1 -49.29 -80.37 6.52
C MET A 1 -48.21 -79.68 7.34
N LYS A 2 -47.16 -80.40 7.76
CA LYS A 2 -45.77 -80.33 7.24
C LYS A 2 -45.20 -78.90 7.05
N LYS A 3 -44.24 -78.58 7.94
CA LYS A 3 -42.89 -78.02 7.68
C LYS A 3 -42.82 -76.57 7.12
N TYR A 4 -41.86 -75.68 7.40
CA TYR A 4 -40.68 -75.51 8.26
C TYR A 4 -40.06 -74.13 7.87
N ILE A 5 -39.13 -73.61 8.70
CA ILE A 5 -37.98 -72.74 8.32
C ILE A 5 -38.21 -71.21 8.21
N LEU A 6 -37.92 -70.53 9.33
CA LEU A 6 -36.79 -69.60 9.54
C LEU A 6 -36.12 -68.99 8.28
N LYS A 7 -36.12 -67.65 8.16
CA LYS A 7 -34.91 -66.92 7.76
C LYS A 7 -34.99 -65.43 8.13
N LEU A 8 -34.16 -65.07 9.09
CA LEU A 8 -33.59 -63.74 9.29
C LEU A 8 -33.17 -63.17 7.93
N ILE A 9 -33.66 -61.98 7.56
CA ILE A 9 -33.00 -61.15 6.54
C ILE A 9 -32.48 -59.90 7.25
N ILE A 10 -31.16 -59.93 7.38
CA ILE A 10 -30.25 -58.92 7.88
C ILE A 10 -30.19 -57.76 6.86
N PHE A 11 -30.34 -56.54 7.39
CA PHE A 11 -29.54 -55.35 7.10
C PHE A 11 -29.16 -55.07 5.63
N THR A 12 -29.73 -54.02 5.07
CA THR A 12 -28.98 -53.06 4.25
C THR A 12 -29.46 -51.64 4.56
N LEU A 13 -28.82 -51.04 5.57
CA LEU A 13 -28.78 -49.59 5.72
C LEU A 13 -28.03 -49.08 4.48
N PRO A 14 -28.57 -48.18 3.64
CA PRO A 14 -27.73 -47.52 2.65
C PRO A 14 -26.79 -46.61 3.44
N ILE A 15 -25.55 -47.07 3.60
CA ILE A 15 -24.43 -46.20 3.93
C ILE A 15 -24.32 -45.27 2.72
N LEU A 16 -25.02 -44.14 2.77
CA LEU A 16 -24.68 -42.98 1.99
C LEU A 16 -23.30 -42.57 2.50
N ILE A 17 -22.28 -43.12 1.84
CA ILE A 17 -20.93 -42.59 1.89
C ILE A 17 -21.09 -41.21 1.26
N ILE A 18 -21.35 -40.20 2.09
CA ILE A 18 -21.01 -38.84 1.75
C ILE A 18 -19.49 -38.90 1.63
N SER A 19 -19.01 -39.17 0.43
CA SER A 19 -17.70 -38.74 0.00
C SER A 19 -17.75 -37.23 0.15
N CYS A 20 -17.38 -36.74 1.33
CA CYS A 20 -16.63 -35.51 1.41
C CYS A 20 -15.42 -35.79 0.51
N ASN A 21 -15.52 -35.41 -0.76
CA ASN A 21 -14.35 -34.85 -1.37
C ASN A 21 -13.99 -33.69 -0.46
N GLU A 22 -13.07 -33.93 0.46
CA GLU A 22 -12.08 -32.92 0.80
C GLU A 22 -11.40 -32.58 -0.52
N ASN A 23 -12.07 -31.74 -1.32
CA ASN A 23 -11.32 -30.68 -1.92
C ASN A 23 -10.81 -29.93 -0.69
N GLU A 24 -9.60 -30.27 -0.26
CA GLU A 24 -8.68 -29.29 0.31
C GLU A 24 -8.57 -28.19 -0.76
N ASN A 25 -9.63 -27.38 -0.88
CA ASN A 25 -9.48 -25.99 -1.18
C ASN A 25 -8.64 -25.55 0.01
N ASP A 26 -7.32 -25.50 -0.16
CA ASP A 26 -6.46 -24.70 0.68
C ASP A 26 -7.21 -23.39 0.90
N ILE A 27 -7.80 -23.23 2.08
CA ILE A 27 -8.42 -21.97 2.44
C ILE A 27 -7.24 -21.04 2.45
N GLU A 28 -7.10 -20.21 1.42
CA GLU A 28 -6.02 -19.24 1.32
C GLU A 28 -6.21 -18.28 2.48
N ILE A 29 -5.56 -18.58 3.61
CA ILE A 29 -5.61 -17.76 4.80
C ILE A 29 -4.98 -16.44 4.39
N ASN A 30 -5.77 -15.37 4.34
CA ASN A 30 -5.26 -14.03 4.11
C ASN A 30 -4.38 -13.62 5.31
N ASP A 31 -3.09 -13.92 5.20
CA ASP A 31 -2.02 -13.55 6.12
C ASP A 31 -1.40 -12.18 5.79
N PHE A 32 -1.93 -11.52 4.74
CA PHE A 32 -1.56 -10.18 4.32
C PHE A 32 -2.31 -9.06 5.06
N LYS A 33 -3.38 -9.37 5.81
CA LYS A 33 -4.04 -8.36 6.64
C LYS A 33 -3.12 -7.76 7.71
N GLY A 34 -3.32 -6.49 8.05
CA GLY A 34 -2.60 -5.78 9.12
C GLY A 34 -2.12 -4.39 8.71
N TYR A 35 -1.35 -3.76 9.59
CA TYR A 35 -0.74 -2.46 9.35
C TYR A 35 0.70 -2.60 8.86
N TYR A 36 1.12 -1.71 7.97
CA TYR A 36 2.42 -1.78 7.32
C TYR A 36 3.08 -0.42 7.27
N LYS A 37 4.28 -0.32 7.86
CA LYS A 37 5.08 0.91 7.85
C LYS A 37 5.97 0.98 6.62
N ILE A 38 6.19 2.20 6.12
CA ILE A 38 7.18 2.48 5.08
C ILE A 38 8.57 2.28 5.67
N ILE A 39 9.41 1.48 5.01
CA ILE A 39 10.82 1.28 5.36
C ILE A 39 11.79 1.91 4.36
N SER A 40 11.36 2.12 3.12
CA SER A 40 12.13 2.85 2.11
C SER A 40 11.21 3.41 1.03
N ILE A 41 11.57 4.58 0.50
CA ILE A 41 11.03 5.12 -0.74
C ILE A 41 12.25 5.52 -1.58
N SER A 42 12.35 5.01 -2.80
CA SER A 42 13.38 5.42 -3.74
C SER A 42 12.77 5.93 -5.04
N SER A 43 13.37 6.96 -5.61
CA SER A 43 13.05 7.46 -6.95
C SER A 43 14.00 6.86 -7.98
N ASN A 44 13.58 6.81 -9.25
CA ASN A 44 14.46 6.44 -10.37
C ASN A 44 15.33 7.61 -10.87
N LEU A 45 15.01 8.84 -10.47
CA LEU A 45 15.76 10.07 -10.74
C LEU A 45 16.26 10.67 -9.42
N GLU A 46 17.44 11.30 -9.45
CA GLU A 46 17.93 12.08 -8.32
C GLU A 46 17.11 13.38 -8.21
N ILE A 47 16.52 13.62 -7.05
CA ILE A 47 15.58 14.72 -6.79
C ILE A 47 15.94 15.43 -5.48
N ASP A 48 15.69 16.73 -5.44
CA ASP A 48 15.80 17.56 -4.23
C ASP A 48 14.37 17.89 -3.75
N LEU A 49 13.95 17.32 -2.61
CA LEU A 49 12.59 17.54 -2.08
C LEU A 49 12.56 18.47 -0.87
N ASN A 50 13.72 18.80 -0.29
CA ASN A 50 13.83 19.66 0.89
C ASN A 50 14.50 21.02 0.59
N ASN A 51 14.80 21.31 -0.66
CA ASN A 51 15.42 22.56 -1.14
C ASN A 51 16.78 22.85 -0.49
N ASP A 52 17.55 21.81 -0.14
CA ASP A 52 18.92 21.99 0.36
C ASP A 52 19.96 22.08 -0.77
N GLY A 53 19.51 21.91 -2.01
CA GLY A 53 20.31 22.00 -3.23
C GLY A 53 21.09 20.73 -3.57
N LEU A 54 20.93 19.66 -2.80
CA LEU A 54 21.47 18.32 -3.03
C LEU A 54 20.36 17.41 -3.54
N LYS A 55 20.69 16.58 -4.53
CA LYS A 55 19.75 15.60 -5.08
C LYS A 55 20.09 14.20 -4.58
N SER A 56 19.07 13.36 -4.46
CA SER A 56 19.22 11.98 -3.99
C SER A 56 18.19 11.05 -4.64
N LEU A 57 18.53 9.76 -4.75
CA LEU A 57 17.58 8.70 -5.07
C LEU A 57 16.76 8.24 -3.84
N ASP A 58 17.19 8.62 -2.64
CA ASP A 58 16.54 8.26 -1.37
C ASP A 58 15.45 9.27 -1.03
N TYR A 59 14.29 9.12 -1.68
CA TYR A 59 13.11 9.95 -1.45
C TYR A 59 12.73 10.01 0.04
N LEU A 60 12.79 8.88 0.75
CA LEU A 60 12.42 8.86 2.17
C LEU A 60 13.36 9.73 3.02
N LYS A 61 14.66 9.74 2.73
CA LYS A 61 15.62 10.61 3.40
C LYS A 61 15.34 12.09 3.09
N GLU A 62 15.08 12.42 1.82
CA GLU A 62 14.75 13.78 1.39
C GLU A 62 13.56 14.36 2.19
N ILE A 63 12.45 13.61 2.28
CA ILE A 63 11.24 14.08 2.99
C ILE A 63 11.37 14.06 4.53
N LYS A 64 12.37 13.37 5.07
CA LYS A 64 12.69 13.33 6.50
C LYS A 64 13.66 14.44 6.92
N SER A 65 14.23 15.15 5.95
CA SER A 65 15.23 16.19 6.16
C SER A 65 14.56 17.55 6.27
N ASP A 66 15.23 18.47 6.97
CA ASP A 66 14.70 19.82 7.14
C ASP A 66 14.61 20.53 5.79
N TYR A 67 13.54 21.32 5.61
CA TYR A 67 13.35 22.15 4.44
C TYR A 67 14.09 23.48 4.59
N ILE A 68 14.90 23.84 3.59
CA ILE A 68 15.57 25.13 3.52
C ILE A 68 14.79 26.04 2.58
N SER A 69 14.12 27.04 3.09
CA SER A 69 13.37 27.98 2.24
C SER A 69 14.28 28.91 1.43
N TYR A 70 13.73 29.57 0.41
CA TYR A 70 14.49 30.47 -0.48
C TYR A 70 15.15 31.68 0.21
N ASN A 71 14.69 32.08 1.40
CA ASN A 71 15.33 33.14 2.20
C ASN A 71 16.40 32.58 3.18
N GLY A 72 16.64 31.27 3.17
CA GLY A 72 17.57 30.56 4.05
C GLY A 72 16.99 30.13 5.40
N GLU A 73 15.72 30.38 5.68
CA GLU A 73 15.07 29.89 6.90
C GLU A 73 14.84 28.37 6.83
N ILE A 74 15.07 27.70 7.95
CA ILE A 74 14.92 26.26 8.09
C ILE A 74 13.55 25.96 8.72
N TYR A 75 12.77 25.10 8.07
CA TYR A 75 11.47 24.63 8.54
C TYR A 75 11.47 23.12 8.69
N ASN A 76 10.92 22.63 9.80
CA ASN A 76 10.74 21.20 10.03
C ASN A 76 9.36 20.78 9.50
N TYR A 77 9.33 20.27 8.27
CA TYR A 77 8.16 19.64 7.65
C TYR A 77 8.29 18.12 7.60
N ASN A 78 9.21 17.58 8.39
CA ASN A 78 9.79 16.27 8.15
C ASN A 78 8.72 15.19 8.34
N TYR A 79 8.59 14.33 7.33
CA TYR A 79 7.71 13.19 7.40
C TYR A 79 8.20 12.18 8.46
N ASN A 80 7.30 11.57 9.21
CA ASN A 80 7.66 10.54 10.19
C ASN A 80 6.98 9.21 9.86
N ASN A 81 7.75 8.30 9.26
CA ASN A 81 7.29 6.97 8.86
C ASN A 81 7.04 6.01 10.05
N GLU A 82 7.31 6.41 11.30
CA GLU A 82 7.05 5.60 12.50
C GLU A 82 5.71 5.93 13.18
N LEU A 83 4.95 6.92 12.70
CA LEU A 83 3.62 7.22 13.23
C LEU A 83 2.57 6.30 12.60
N GLU A 84 1.71 5.67 13.40
CA GLU A 84 0.70 4.69 12.93
C GLU A 84 -0.23 5.24 11.85
N GLN A 85 -0.60 6.51 11.97
CA GLN A 85 -1.38 7.26 10.99
C GLN A 85 -0.75 7.38 9.58
N ASN A 86 0.49 6.94 9.41
CA ASN A 86 1.26 6.90 8.16
C ASN A 86 1.46 5.46 7.67
N PHE A 87 0.90 4.47 8.36
CA PHE A 87 0.98 3.07 7.95
C PHE A 87 -0.07 2.79 6.89
N ALA A 88 0.28 1.97 5.91
CA ALA A 88 -0.69 1.35 5.04
C ALA A 88 -1.50 0.31 5.82
N GLU A 89 -2.75 0.09 5.42
CA GLU A 89 -3.67 -0.85 6.07
C GLU A 89 -4.21 -1.86 5.06
N ALA A 90 -3.96 -3.14 5.31
CA ALA A 90 -4.60 -4.24 4.61
C ALA A 90 -5.72 -4.81 5.49
N ARG A 91 -6.96 -4.59 5.07
CA ARG A 91 -8.19 -5.04 5.73
C ARG A 91 -8.60 -6.44 5.25
N PRO A 92 -9.38 -7.20 6.04
CA PRO A 92 -9.91 -6.85 7.35
C PRO A 92 -8.88 -6.96 8.49
N THR A 93 -8.82 -5.95 9.37
CA THR A 93 -8.06 -6.01 10.63
C THR A 93 -8.92 -6.63 11.76
N THR A 94 -8.31 -6.92 12.92
CA THR A 94 -8.98 -7.59 14.06
C THR A 94 -10.22 -6.86 14.58
N GLU A 95 -10.32 -5.55 14.36
CA GLU A 95 -11.40 -4.71 14.85
C GLU A 95 -12.59 -4.58 13.87
N GLN A 96 -12.49 -5.18 12.67
CA GLN A 96 -13.46 -5.00 11.60
C GLN A 96 -14.40 -6.19 11.47
N SER A 97 -15.71 -5.90 11.39
CA SER A 97 -16.77 -6.90 11.21
C SER A 97 -17.05 -7.26 9.74
N ASN A 98 -16.59 -6.43 8.80
CA ASN A 98 -16.72 -6.69 7.37
C ASN A 98 -15.50 -7.45 6.85
N ASN A 99 -15.72 -8.51 6.07
CA ASN A 99 -14.66 -9.33 5.48
C ASN A 99 -14.16 -8.80 4.13
N THR A 100 -14.64 -7.64 3.64
CA THR A 100 -14.13 -7.05 2.40
C THR A 100 -12.64 -6.74 2.52
N GLN A 101 -11.88 -7.23 1.54
CA GLN A 101 -10.45 -7.00 1.42
C GLN A 101 -10.19 -5.62 0.80
N PHE A 102 -9.83 -4.66 1.65
CA PHE A 102 -9.44 -3.31 1.25
C PHE A 102 -7.97 -3.07 1.55
N LEU A 103 -7.29 -2.39 0.63
CA LEU A 103 -5.91 -1.96 0.81
C LEU A 103 -5.88 -0.42 0.75
N ASP A 104 -5.57 0.20 1.89
CA ASP A 104 -5.20 1.61 1.97
C ASP A 104 -3.68 1.71 1.95
N ILE A 105 -3.13 1.98 0.76
CA ILE A 105 -1.74 2.42 0.60
C ILE A 105 -1.67 3.89 1.01
N VAL A 106 -0.93 4.13 2.09
CA VAL A 106 -0.57 5.48 2.53
C VAL A 106 0.80 5.86 1.97
N PHE A 107 0.89 7.03 1.34
CA PHE A 107 2.12 7.55 0.74
C PHE A 107 2.30 9.06 1.00
N PRO A 108 3.52 9.54 1.33
CA PRO A 108 3.79 10.96 1.54
C PRO A 108 3.94 11.73 0.22
N ILE A 109 3.06 12.70 -0.02
CA ILE A 109 3.05 13.58 -1.20
C ILE A 109 3.35 15.03 -0.84
N GLN A 110 4.07 15.74 -1.71
CA GLN A 110 4.31 17.17 -1.53
C GLN A 110 3.02 17.98 -1.73
N ARG A 111 2.80 18.94 -0.84
CA ARG A 111 1.83 20.02 -1.05
C ARG A 111 2.57 21.34 -0.97
N ILE A 112 2.56 22.08 -2.07
CA ILE A 112 3.25 23.35 -2.25
C ILE A 112 2.20 24.40 -2.60
N ASP A 113 1.94 25.35 -1.69
CA ASP A 113 0.90 26.37 -1.89
C ASP A 113 1.41 27.56 -2.72
N SER A 114 2.71 27.66 -2.97
CA SER A 114 3.35 28.85 -3.56
C SER A 114 4.73 28.52 -4.14
N VAL A 115 4.98 28.98 -5.36
CA VAL A 115 6.17 28.63 -6.15
C VAL A 115 6.83 29.91 -6.69
N PHE A 116 8.15 29.87 -6.90
CA PHE A 116 8.95 30.98 -7.41
C PHE A 116 8.38 31.59 -8.70
N GLN A 117 8.24 32.92 -8.76
CA GLN A 117 7.64 33.63 -9.91
C GLN A 117 8.66 34.30 -10.84
N GLY A 118 9.96 34.06 -10.64
CA GLY A 118 11.01 34.74 -11.40
C GLY A 118 11.37 36.12 -10.85
N GLY A 119 12.60 36.57 -11.13
CA GLY A 119 13.10 37.92 -10.85
C GLY A 119 12.92 38.39 -9.40
N ASN A 120 13.74 37.93 -8.45
CA ASN A 120 13.72 38.32 -7.03
C ASN A 120 12.35 38.29 -6.30
N ASN A 121 11.27 37.85 -6.96
CA ASN A 121 9.94 37.77 -6.40
C ASN A 121 9.70 36.35 -5.90
N PHE A 122 9.82 36.20 -4.59
CA PHE A 122 9.46 34.99 -3.89
C PHE A 122 8.06 35.18 -3.30
N VAL A 123 7.07 34.45 -3.84
CA VAL A 123 5.84 34.22 -3.08
C VAL A 123 6.22 33.19 -2.01
N LYS A 124 6.04 33.54 -0.73
CA LYS A 124 6.35 32.68 0.42
C LYS A 124 5.89 31.25 0.16
N THR A 125 6.80 30.31 -0.10
CA THR A 125 6.50 28.89 -0.28
C THR A 125 6.14 28.26 1.05
N ASN A 126 4.86 27.95 1.26
CA ASN A 126 4.48 26.97 2.29
C ASN A 126 4.56 25.59 1.64
N MET A 127 5.34 24.71 2.24
CA MET A 127 5.49 23.31 1.84
C MET A 127 5.10 22.42 3.01
N GLU A 128 4.44 21.30 2.74
CA GLU A 128 4.27 20.22 3.71
C GLU A 128 4.19 18.88 2.97
N TYR A 129 4.52 17.79 3.67
CA TYR A 129 4.22 16.44 3.19
C TYR A 129 2.87 16.00 3.73
N ARG A 130 1.93 15.76 2.84
CA ARG A 130 0.61 15.22 3.15
C ARG A 130 0.56 13.72 2.92
N ARG A 131 -0.45 13.09 3.49
CA ARG A 131 -0.79 11.69 3.20
C ARG A 131 -1.71 11.62 1.99
N MET A 132 -1.30 10.86 0.99
CA MET A 132 -2.19 10.21 0.05
C MET A 132 -2.78 8.98 0.74
N HIS A 133 -4.09 8.79 0.61
CA HIS A 133 -4.81 7.60 1.07
C HIS A 133 -5.47 6.95 -0.13
N THR A 134 -5.47 5.63 -0.18
CA THR A 134 -6.16 4.88 -1.24
C THR A 134 -7.20 3.94 -0.63
N ALA A 135 -8.03 3.34 -1.47
CA ALA A 135 -9.05 2.41 -1.01
C ALA A 135 -9.30 1.32 -2.05
N PHE A 136 -8.23 0.61 -2.42
CA PHE A 136 -8.29 -0.45 -3.42
C PHE A 136 -8.95 -1.71 -2.88
N ILE A 137 -9.71 -2.41 -3.73
CA ILE A 137 -10.09 -3.80 -3.47
C ILE A 137 -8.98 -4.70 -3.99
N TYR A 138 -8.52 -5.63 -3.16
CA TYR A 138 -7.48 -6.58 -3.54
C TYR A 138 -7.92 -8.03 -3.27
N GLU A 139 -7.25 -8.97 -3.93
CA GLU A 139 -7.27 -10.39 -3.58
C GLU A 139 -5.83 -10.90 -3.44
N ILE A 140 -5.65 -12.00 -2.73
CA ILE A 140 -4.40 -12.77 -2.78
C ILE A 140 -4.58 -13.87 -3.83
N ASN A 141 -3.61 -13.98 -4.73
CA ASN A 141 -3.60 -14.98 -5.79
C ASN A 141 -2.18 -15.53 -5.93
N GLN A 142 -2.01 -16.85 -5.77
CA GLN A 142 -0.70 -17.52 -5.83
C GLN A 142 0.35 -16.84 -4.93
N ASN A 143 -0.06 -16.44 -3.71
CA ASN A 143 0.78 -15.72 -2.76
C ASN A 143 1.27 -14.33 -3.25
N ASN A 144 0.61 -13.72 -4.22
CA ASN A 144 0.81 -12.32 -4.60
C ASN A 144 -0.44 -11.48 -4.37
N ILE A 145 -0.30 -10.15 -4.33
CA ILE A 145 -1.40 -9.20 -4.18
C ILE A 145 -1.88 -8.79 -5.57
N GLU A 146 -3.17 -8.89 -5.84
CA GLU A 146 -3.78 -8.48 -7.10
C GLU A 146 -4.85 -7.42 -6.82
N ILE A 147 -4.70 -6.21 -7.39
CA ILE A 147 -5.71 -5.15 -7.28
C ILE A 147 -6.87 -5.48 -8.24
N LYS A 148 -8.08 -5.61 -7.70
CA LYS A 148 -9.29 -5.95 -8.46
C LYS A 148 -10.08 -4.73 -8.89
N SER A 149 -10.09 -3.70 -8.06
CA SER A 149 -10.77 -2.45 -8.41
C SER A 149 -10.25 -1.25 -7.62
N ASP A 150 -10.38 -0.09 -8.25
CA ASP A 150 -10.24 1.23 -7.65
C ASP A 150 -11.64 1.90 -7.59
N PRO A 151 -12.42 1.63 -6.54
CA PRO A 151 -13.82 2.07 -6.48
C PRO A 151 -14.00 3.59 -6.35
N PHE A 152 -12.93 4.33 -6.02
CA PHE A 152 -12.98 5.78 -5.81
C PHE A 152 -12.19 6.57 -6.86
N ASN A 153 -11.67 5.91 -7.90
CA ASN A 153 -10.81 6.49 -8.94
C ASN A 153 -9.58 7.20 -8.34
N GLU A 154 -8.98 6.64 -7.31
CA GLU A 154 -7.77 7.16 -6.66
C GLU A 154 -6.61 7.29 -7.64
N PHE A 155 -6.48 6.38 -8.61
CA PHE A 155 -5.45 6.49 -9.65
C PHE A 155 -5.57 7.78 -10.45
N GLU A 156 -6.78 8.12 -10.89
CA GLU A 156 -7.05 9.36 -11.63
C GLU A 156 -6.93 10.58 -10.71
N PHE A 157 -7.50 10.51 -9.51
CA PHE A 157 -7.52 11.62 -8.56
C PHE A 157 -6.12 12.09 -8.17
N TYR A 158 -5.20 11.14 -7.91
CA TYR A 158 -3.82 11.46 -7.56
C TYR A 158 -2.87 11.51 -8.76
N GLY A 159 -3.31 11.12 -9.97
CA GLY A 159 -2.46 11.06 -11.16
C GLY A 159 -1.37 9.99 -11.05
N ILE A 160 -1.70 8.85 -10.45
CA ILE A 160 -0.81 7.69 -10.31
C ILE A 160 -0.82 6.90 -11.62
N ASN A 161 0.34 6.73 -12.24
CA ASN A 161 0.50 5.94 -13.47
C ASN A 161 1.36 4.70 -13.22
N ASN A 162 1.26 3.70 -14.09
CA ASN A 162 2.11 2.49 -14.07
C ASN A 162 2.20 1.80 -12.69
N PHE A 163 1.09 1.80 -11.95
CA PHE A 163 1.02 1.20 -10.63
C PHE A 163 1.22 -0.32 -10.70
N ASN A 164 2.09 -0.82 -9.83
CA ASN A 164 2.30 -2.24 -9.60
C ASN A 164 2.53 -2.49 -8.11
N ILE A 165 2.03 -3.63 -7.63
CA ILE A 165 2.21 -4.09 -6.27
C ILE A 165 2.71 -5.54 -6.31
N ASN A 166 3.73 -5.81 -5.50
CA ASN A 166 4.31 -7.14 -5.41
C ASN A 166 4.52 -7.53 -3.96
N ARG A 167 3.97 -8.68 -3.59
CA ARG A 167 4.23 -9.29 -2.29
C ARG A 167 5.64 -9.87 -2.29
N ILE A 168 6.49 -9.44 -1.36
CA ILE A 168 7.85 -9.98 -1.23
C ILE A 168 7.81 -11.24 -0.37
N ASN A 169 7.12 -11.17 0.77
CA ASN A 169 6.95 -12.27 1.70
C ASN A 169 5.71 -12.02 2.59
N LYS A 170 5.59 -12.75 3.70
CA LYS A 170 4.43 -12.62 4.60
C LYS A 170 4.31 -11.26 5.29
N ILE A 171 5.43 -10.59 5.49
CA ILE A 171 5.54 -9.36 6.27
C ILE A 171 5.94 -8.14 5.43
N GLU A 172 6.29 -8.31 4.15
CA GLU A 172 6.75 -7.21 3.30
C GLU A 172 6.11 -7.24 1.92
N PHE A 173 5.84 -6.04 1.39
CA PHE A 173 5.44 -5.82 0.02
C PHE A 173 6.09 -4.57 -0.55
N GLU A 174 6.14 -4.48 -1.86
CA GLU A 174 6.65 -3.35 -2.62
C GLU A 174 5.55 -2.79 -3.51
N VAL A 175 5.52 -1.48 -3.64
CA VAL A 175 4.66 -0.74 -4.57
C VAL A 175 5.56 0.09 -5.47
N THR A 176 5.31 0.06 -6.77
CA THR A 176 5.95 0.93 -7.75
C THR A 176 4.89 1.70 -8.52
N PHE A 177 5.11 2.98 -8.77
CA PHE A 177 4.25 3.81 -9.62
C PHE A 177 4.99 5.05 -10.08
N ASP A 178 4.55 5.62 -11.20
CA ASP A 178 5.00 6.92 -11.67
C ASP A 178 4.19 8.02 -10.99
N PHE A 179 4.90 9.06 -10.54
CA PHE A 179 4.31 10.19 -9.83
C PHE A 179 5.02 11.50 -10.15
N LYS A 180 4.28 12.61 -10.07
CA LYS A 180 4.86 13.94 -10.20
C LYS A 180 5.35 14.46 -8.87
N VAL A 181 6.61 14.87 -8.83
CA VAL A 181 7.27 15.46 -7.66
C VAL A 181 7.87 16.80 -8.06
N TYR A 182 7.89 17.75 -7.14
CA TYR A 182 8.55 19.03 -7.35
C TYR A 182 10.00 18.91 -6.92
N ASP A 183 10.90 19.08 -7.89
CA ASP A 183 12.33 19.14 -7.66
C ASP A 183 12.71 20.61 -7.40
N PHE A 184 13.13 20.91 -6.18
CA PHE A 184 13.49 22.26 -5.78
C PHE A 184 14.76 22.77 -6.46
N LYS A 185 15.67 21.88 -6.84
CA LYS A 185 16.91 22.23 -7.52
C LYS A 185 16.65 22.65 -8.96
N GLU A 186 15.79 21.93 -9.65
CA GLU A 186 15.39 22.25 -11.04
C GLU A 186 14.27 23.31 -11.09
N ASN A 187 13.57 23.51 -9.97
CA ASN A 187 12.43 24.42 -9.85
C ASN A 187 11.30 24.07 -10.84
N GLU A 188 11.00 22.77 -10.95
CA GLU A 188 9.95 22.24 -11.83
C GLU A 188 9.33 20.94 -11.28
N TRP A 189 8.12 20.63 -11.77
CA TRP A 189 7.48 19.34 -11.52
C TRP A 189 7.98 18.30 -12.52
N ILE A 190 8.59 17.24 -12.02
CA ILE A 190 9.12 16.13 -12.81
C ILE A 190 8.35 14.85 -12.52
N GLU A 191 8.21 13.99 -13.52
CA GLU A 191 7.64 12.65 -13.37
C GLU A 191 8.78 11.64 -13.13
N THR A 192 8.63 10.82 -12.10
CA THR A 192 9.62 9.82 -11.68
C THR A 192 8.92 8.55 -11.23
N GLU A 193 9.54 7.39 -11.47
CA GLU A 193 9.08 6.13 -10.88
C GLU A 193 9.49 6.12 -9.40
N LEU A 194 8.53 5.91 -8.53
CA LEU A 194 8.71 5.75 -7.10
C LEU A 194 8.55 4.28 -6.74
N LYS A 195 9.49 3.76 -5.96
CA LYS A 195 9.49 2.41 -5.42
C LYS A 195 9.46 2.47 -3.90
N THR A 196 8.39 1.95 -3.31
CA THR A 196 8.15 1.99 -1.88
C THR A 196 8.08 0.60 -1.31
N LYS A 197 8.86 0.35 -0.25
CA LYS A 197 8.79 -0.90 0.50
C LYS A 197 8.08 -0.69 1.82
N TYR A 198 7.19 -1.62 2.10
CA TYR A 198 6.36 -1.65 3.28
C TYR A 198 6.68 -2.90 4.10
N LYS A 199 6.72 -2.76 5.42
CA LYS A 199 6.92 -3.86 6.36
C LYS A 199 5.82 -3.86 7.41
N LYS A 200 5.29 -5.04 7.70
CA LYS A 200 4.24 -5.26 8.69
C LYS A 200 4.70 -4.71 10.04
N ALA A 201 3.87 -3.88 10.66
CA ALA A 201 4.09 -3.40 12.02
C ALA A 201 3.88 -4.56 13.00
N GLU A 202 4.61 -4.54 14.11
CA GLU A 202 4.33 -5.45 15.23
C GLU A 202 3.02 -5.00 15.88
N GLU A 203 2.13 -5.95 16.18
CA GLU A 203 0.88 -5.72 16.92
C GLU A 203 1.13 -5.44 18.41
#